data_AF-A0A2I0N9H3-F1
#
_entry.id   AF-A0A2I0N9H3-F1
#
_cell.length_a   1.000
_cell.length_b   1.000
_cell.length_c   1.000
_cell.angle_alpha   90.00
_cell.angle_beta   90.00
_cell.angle_gamma   90.00
#
_symmetry.space_group_name_H-M   'P 1'
#
loop_
_entity.id
_entity.type
_entity.pdbx_description
1 polymer ?
#
loop_
_entity_poly.entity_id
_entity_poly.type
_entity_poly.pdbx_seq_one_letter_code
_entity_poly.pdbx_strand_id
1 'polypeptide(L)'
;MRFRRRQYLVKPRLQFRIAFIVLLSMVLVLMVSFTGFYFFAVEELVKFNHPRIPLILERVNYALLGSFGISAVAVTLAVIYLTHKIAGPLYRFEKSMGAVGRGDLTHVVKIRRGDELKDLEAAMNGMIKNLRDKVIAGEKLLTAPYVETEVLPPGSDIGQITDGKPSKKEK
;
A
#
# COMPACT_ATOMS: atom_id res chain seq x y z
N MET A 1 4.60 -1.50 -36.42
CA MET A 1 4.35 -1.94 -35.02
C MET A 1 5.17 -1.05 -34.08
N ARG A 2 4.51 -0.22 -33.23
CA ARG A 2 5.20 0.67 -32.28
C ARG A 2 5.62 -0.13 -31.05
N PHE A 3 6.92 -0.38 -30.90
CA PHE A 3 7.51 -0.96 -29.70
C PHE A 3 7.34 0.01 -28.52
N ARG A 4 6.30 -0.22 -27.70
CA ARG A 4 6.06 0.51 -26.45
C ARG A 4 7.09 0.01 -25.44
N ARG A 5 8.19 0.76 -25.26
CA ARG A 5 9.26 0.42 -24.32
C ARG A 5 8.66 0.21 -22.92
N ARG A 6 8.54 -1.04 -22.49
CA ARG A 6 8.23 -1.39 -21.11
C ARG A 6 9.55 -1.32 -20.35
N GLN A 7 9.72 -0.31 -19.52
CA GLN A 7 10.87 -0.22 -18.62
C GLN A 7 10.62 -1.20 -17.47
N TYR A 8 11.09 -2.44 -17.64
CA TYR A 8 11.01 -3.55 -16.69
C TYR A 8 11.99 -3.41 -15.50
N LEU A 9 12.45 -2.21 -15.17
CA LEU A 9 13.40 -1.97 -14.08
C LEU A 9 13.12 -0.58 -13.49
N VAL A 10 12.09 -0.48 -12.65
CA VAL A 10 11.72 0.81 -12.03
C VAL A 10 12.65 1.15 -10.86
N LYS A 11 13.05 0.17 -10.02
CA LYS A 11 14.01 0.36 -8.90
C LYS A 11 14.75 -0.96 -8.53
N PRO A 12 15.89 -1.32 -9.16
CA PRO A 12 16.60 -2.59 -8.90
C PRO A 12 17.08 -2.72 -7.45
N ARG A 13 17.44 -1.61 -6.80
CA ARG A 13 17.95 -1.59 -5.42
C ARG A 13 16.98 -2.15 -4.38
N LEU A 14 15.67 -1.90 -4.54
CA LEU A 14 14.66 -2.43 -3.61
C LEU A 14 14.45 -3.93 -3.81
N GLN A 15 14.43 -4.38 -5.07
CA GLN A 15 14.27 -5.79 -5.43
C GLN A 15 15.41 -6.64 -4.89
N PHE A 16 16.66 -6.19 -5.06
CA PHE A 16 17.82 -6.90 -4.52
C PHE A 16 17.81 -6.96 -2.98
N ARG A 17 17.40 -5.88 -2.30
CA ARG A 17 17.32 -5.87 -0.83
C ARG A 17 16.27 -6.87 -0.32
N ILE A 18 15.08 -6.87 -0.90
CA ILE A 18 14.00 -7.80 -0.51
C ILE A 18 14.38 -9.24 -0.86
N ALA A 19 14.88 -9.48 -2.07
CA ALA A 19 15.33 -10.81 -2.48
C ALA A 19 16.44 -11.34 -1.57
N PHE A 20 17.41 -10.52 -1.19
CA PHE A 20 18.48 -10.90 -0.27
C PHE A 20 17.95 -11.27 1.12
N ILE A 21 17.04 -10.48 1.68
CA ILE A 21 16.41 -10.76 2.99
C ILE A 21 15.62 -12.07 2.94
N VAL A 22 14.81 -12.28 1.90
CA VAL A 22 14.03 -13.51 1.75
C VAL A 22 14.94 -14.71 1.56
N LEU A 23 15.97 -14.61 0.72
CA LEU A 23 16.95 -15.67 0.52
C LEU A 23 17.67 -16.02 1.83
N LEU A 24 18.11 -15.02 2.60
CA LEU A 24 18.74 -15.23 3.90
C LEU A 24 17.78 -15.92 4.90
N SER A 25 16.53 -15.47 4.97
CA SER A 25 15.51 -16.11 5.83
C SER A 25 15.24 -17.55 5.41
N MET A 26 15.24 -17.83 4.10
CA MET A 26 15.03 -19.17 3.57
C MET A 26 16.20 -20.08 3.91
N VAL A 27 17.44 -19.61 3.77
CA VAL A 27 18.63 -20.36 4.20
C VAL A 27 18.56 -20.67 5.70
N LEU A 28 18.16 -19.71 6.54
CA LEU A 28 18.00 -19.94 7.98
C LEU A 28 16.95 -21.00 8.30
N VAL A 29 15.76 -20.91 7.68
CA VAL A 29 14.70 -21.90 7.85
C VAL A 29 15.18 -23.28 7.42
N LEU A 30 15.84 -23.39 6.27
CA LEU A 30 16.38 -24.65 5.77
C LEU A 30 17.48 -25.20 6.68
N MET A 31 18.37 -24.38 7.24
CA MET A 31 19.38 -24.85 8.21
C MET A 31 18.75 -25.43 9.47
N VAL A 32 17.73 -24.75 10.02
CA VAL A 32 17.01 -25.23 11.21
C VAL A 32 16.30 -26.55 10.90
N SER A 33 15.56 -26.61 9.79
CA SER A 33 14.86 -27.82 9.35
C SER A 33 15.83 -28.97 9.06
N PHE A 34 16.96 -28.70 8.40
CA PHE A 34 17.99 -29.69 8.09
C PHE A 34 18.61 -30.26 9.36
N THR A 35 18.97 -29.40 10.31
CA THR A 35 19.57 -29.81 11.58
C THR A 35 18.60 -30.70 12.36
N GLY A 36 17.33 -30.28 12.49
CA GLY A 36 16.31 -31.07 13.18
C GLY A 36 16.04 -32.41 12.50
N PHE A 37 15.94 -32.42 11.16
CA PHE A 37 15.79 -33.65 10.39
C PHE A 37 17.00 -34.58 10.55
N TYR A 38 18.22 -34.04 10.55
CA TYR A 38 19.44 -34.82 10.69
C TYR A 38 19.53 -35.48 12.06
N PHE A 39 19.25 -34.75 13.14
CA PHE A 39 19.20 -35.32 14.50
C PHE A 39 18.16 -36.44 14.61
N PHE A 40 16.94 -36.19 14.12
CA PHE A 40 15.87 -37.19 14.12
C PHE A 40 16.23 -38.44 13.31
N ALA A 41 16.75 -38.26 12.09
CA ALA A 41 17.10 -39.35 11.20
C ALA A 41 18.23 -40.21 11.79
N VAL A 42 19.28 -39.60 12.34
CA VAL A 42 20.39 -40.35 12.94
C VAL A 42 19.92 -41.13 14.16
N GLU A 43 19.12 -40.54 15.05
CA GLU A 43 18.61 -41.24 16.22
C GLU A 43 17.81 -42.50 15.83
N GLU A 44 16.95 -42.38 14.83
CA GLU A 44 16.12 -43.49 14.39
C GLU A 44 16.94 -44.55 13.63
N LEU A 45 17.88 -44.12 12.79
CA LEU A 45 18.71 -45.02 12.01
C LEU A 45 19.72 -45.79 12.88
N VAL A 46 20.32 -45.17 13.90
CA VAL A 46 21.25 -45.84 14.82
C VAL A 46 20.57 -47.00 15.56
N LYS A 47 19.26 -46.91 15.85
CA LYS A 47 18.49 -48.00 16.47
C LYS A 47 18.40 -49.26 15.58
N PHE A 48 18.44 -49.11 14.25
CA PHE A 48 18.36 -50.23 13.30
C PHE A 48 19.71 -50.94 13.05
N ASN A 49 20.85 -50.32 13.43
CA ASN A 49 22.22 -50.87 13.32
C ASN A 49 22.55 -51.63 12.01
N HIS A 50 22.13 -51.10 10.87
CA HIS A 50 22.33 -51.75 9.57
C HIS A 50 23.58 -51.20 8.85
N PRO A 51 24.45 -52.03 8.24
CA PRO A 51 25.65 -51.56 7.53
C PRO A 51 25.41 -50.65 6.30
N ARG A 52 24.15 -50.41 5.91
CA ARG A 52 23.78 -49.58 4.74
C ARG A 52 23.40 -48.14 5.10
N ILE A 53 23.35 -47.79 6.40
CA ILE A 53 23.01 -46.46 6.90
C ILE A 53 23.81 -45.34 6.20
N PRO A 54 25.16 -45.40 6.09
CA PRO A 54 25.92 -44.30 5.48
C PRO A 54 25.56 -44.06 4.01
N LEU A 55 25.31 -45.14 3.25
CA LEU A 55 24.93 -45.09 1.85
C LEU A 55 23.52 -44.49 1.64
N ILE A 56 22.62 -44.74 2.60
CA ILE A 56 21.27 -44.16 2.60
C ILE A 56 21.34 -42.67 2.95
N LEU A 57 22.12 -42.29 3.96
CA LEU A 57 22.31 -40.89 4.37
C LEU A 57 22.93 -40.05 3.24
N GLU A 58 23.88 -40.60 2.50
CA GLU A 58 24.48 -39.91 1.35
C GLU A 58 23.45 -39.62 0.24
N ARG A 59 22.62 -40.61 -0.11
CA ARG A 59 21.53 -40.41 -1.09
C ARG A 59 20.51 -39.38 -0.62
N VAL A 60 20.13 -39.43 0.65
CA VAL A 60 19.20 -38.47 1.26
C VAL A 60 19.81 -37.07 1.21
N ASN A 61 21.08 -36.90 1.56
CA ASN A 61 21.77 -35.60 1.50
C ASN A 61 21.79 -35.01 0.09
N TYR A 62 22.11 -35.81 -0.94
CA TYR A 62 22.06 -35.32 -2.33
C TYR A 62 20.65 -34.95 -2.78
N ALA A 63 19.64 -35.72 -2.40
CA ALA A 63 18.24 -35.40 -2.69
C ALA A 63 17.78 -34.11 -1.98
N LEU A 64 18.19 -33.90 -0.73
CA LEU A 64 17.91 -32.69 0.04
C LEU A 64 18.62 -31.47 -0.57
N LEU A 65 19.90 -31.60 -0.94
CA LEU A 65 20.64 -30.50 -1.56
C LEU A 65 20.01 -30.08 -2.90
N GLY A 66 19.58 -31.07 -3.70
CA GLY A 66 18.86 -30.81 -4.94
C GLY A 66 17.52 -30.10 -4.72
N SER A 67 16.72 -30.56 -3.75
CA SER A 67 15.44 -29.93 -3.43
C SER A 67 15.61 -28.50 -2.89
N PHE A 68 16.65 -28.24 -2.09
CA PHE A 68 17.00 -26.91 -1.61
C PHE A 68 17.41 -25.97 -2.74
N GLY A 69 18.23 -26.43 -3.68
CA GLY A 69 18.61 -25.64 -4.85
C GLY A 69 17.39 -25.23 -5.69
N ILE A 70 16.50 -26.18 -5.99
CA ILE A 70 15.28 -25.93 -6.78
C ILE A 70 14.35 -24.94 -6.05
N SER A 71 14.10 -25.16 -4.77
CA SER A 71 13.23 -24.28 -3.99
C SER A 71 13.82 -22.88 -3.86
N ALA A 72 15.14 -22.73 -3.64
CA ALA A 72 15.79 -21.42 -3.56
C ALA A 72 15.63 -20.61 -4.85
N VAL A 73 15.79 -21.26 -6.00
CA VAL A 73 15.57 -20.63 -7.31
C VAL A 73 14.10 -20.25 -7.47
N ALA A 74 13.17 -21.17 -7.17
CA ALA A 74 11.73 -20.92 -7.30
C ALA A 74 11.26 -19.73 -6.44
N VAL A 75 11.67 -19.68 -5.18
CA VAL A 75 11.32 -18.58 -4.26
C VAL A 75 11.94 -17.27 -4.72
N THR A 76 13.21 -17.27 -5.15
CA THR A 76 13.87 -16.06 -5.66
C THR A 76 13.12 -15.48 -6.86
N LEU A 77 12.74 -16.33 -7.82
CA LEU A 77 11.96 -15.92 -8.98
C LEU A 77 10.58 -15.38 -8.58
N ALA A 78 9.90 -16.03 -7.64
CA ALA A 78 8.60 -15.60 -7.12
C ALA A 78 8.67 -14.21 -6.45
N VAL A 79 9.70 -13.97 -5.62
CA VAL A 79 9.91 -12.68 -4.93
C VAL A 79 10.22 -11.57 -5.93
N ILE A 80 11.07 -11.84 -6.92
CA ILE A 80 11.38 -10.88 -7.98
C ILE A 80 10.10 -10.51 -8.73
N TYR A 81 9.30 -11.51 -9.12
CA TYR A 81 8.03 -11.31 -9.81
C TYR A 81 7.05 -10.47 -8.98
N LEU A 82 6.84 -10.82 -7.71
CA LEU A 82 5.93 -10.12 -6.81
C LEU A 82 6.37 -8.66 -6.60
N THR A 83 7.66 -8.45 -6.33
CA THR A 83 8.20 -7.11 -6.13
C THR A 83 8.05 -6.25 -7.39
N HIS A 84 8.15 -6.86 -8.57
CA HIS A 84 7.93 -6.16 -9.84
C HIS A 84 6.49 -5.68 -10.01
N LYS A 85 5.52 -6.54 -9.66
CA LYS A 85 4.10 -6.25 -9.73
C LYS A 85 3.71 -5.07 -8.83
N ILE A 86 4.40 -4.89 -7.70
CA ILE A 86 4.13 -3.81 -6.73
C ILE A 86 4.90 -2.53 -7.07
N ALA A 87 6.19 -2.63 -7.45
CA ALA A 87 7.06 -1.46 -7.65
C ALA A 87 6.59 -0.53 -8.79
N GLY A 88 6.01 -1.10 -9.85
CA GLY A 88 5.50 -0.34 -11.00
C GLY A 88 4.36 0.61 -10.63
N PRO A 89 3.24 0.12 -10.07
CA PRO A 89 2.15 0.97 -9.61
C PRO A 89 2.57 1.92 -8.49
N LEU A 90 3.45 1.49 -7.58
CA LEU A 90 3.95 2.34 -6.47
C LEU A 90 4.66 3.60 -6.97
N TYR A 91 5.50 3.49 -8.01
CA TYR A 91 6.14 4.66 -8.63
C TYR A 91 5.11 5.63 -9.25
N ARG A 92 4.03 5.12 -9.83
CA ARG A 92 2.95 5.96 -10.37
C ARG A 92 2.20 6.69 -9.27
N PHE A 93 2.01 6.04 -8.11
CA PHE A 93 1.46 6.68 -6.93
C PHE A 93 2.34 7.83 -6.45
N GLU A 94 3.64 7.59 -6.27
CA GLU A 94 4.62 8.61 -5.86
C GLU A 94 4.55 9.86 -6.76
N LYS A 95 4.53 9.67 -8.09
CA LYS A 95 4.40 10.78 -9.04
C LYS A 95 3.06 11.51 -8.94
N SER A 96 1.97 10.79 -8.73
CA SER A 96 0.63 11.36 -8.63
C SER A 96 0.46 12.15 -7.32
N MET A 97 0.97 11.63 -6.21
CA MET A 97 1.03 12.35 -4.93
C MET A 97 1.83 13.64 -5.07
N GLY A 98 2.96 13.62 -5.79
CA GLY A 98 3.72 14.82 -6.10
C GLY A 98 2.95 15.86 -6.91
N ALA A 99 2.07 15.45 -7.84
CA ALA A 99 1.23 16.37 -8.60
C ALA A 99 0.13 16.98 -7.73
N VAL A 100 -0.56 16.16 -6.93
CA VAL A 100 -1.57 16.59 -5.96
C VAL A 100 -0.98 17.56 -4.94
N GLY A 101 0.24 17.27 -4.44
CA GLY A 101 0.97 18.15 -3.53
C GLY A 101 1.37 19.51 -4.13
N ARG A 102 1.39 19.63 -5.47
CA ARG A 102 1.58 20.91 -6.17
C ARG A 102 0.26 21.63 -6.48
N GLY A 103 -0.88 21.12 -6.00
CA GLY A 103 -2.19 21.71 -6.20
C GLY A 103 -2.97 21.19 -7.41
N ASP A 104 -2.43 20.24 -8.18
CA ASP A 104 -3.20 19.59 -9.25
C ASP A 104 -4.16 18.55 -8.66
N LEU A 105 -5.32 19.03 -8.21
CA LEU A 105 -6.39 18.19 -7.69
C LEU A 105 -7.24 17.56 -8.79
N THR A 106 -6.95 17.80 -10.08
CA THR A 106 -7.69 17.20 -11.20
C THR A 106 -7.26 15.76 -11.50
N HIS A 107 -6.09 15.37 -10.97
CA HIS A 107 -5.43 14.13 -11.29
C HIS A 107 -6.21 12.90 -10.80
N VAL A 108 -6.44 11.93 -11.69
CA VAL A 108 -7.03 10.62 -11.35
C VAL A 108 -5.99 9.54 -11.46
N VAL A 109 -5.88 8.70 -10.43
CA VAL A 109 -4.97 7.56 -10.44
C VAL A 109 -5.71 6.31 -10.85
N LYS A 110 -5.16 5.61 -11.83
CA LYS A 110 -5.73 4.39 -12.38
C LYS A 110 -4.66 3.33 -12.56
N ILE A 111 -4.79 2.23 -11.86
CA ILE A 111 -3.90 1.06 -11.96
C ILE A 111 -4.50 0.04 -12.94
N ARG A 112 -3.67 -0.84 -13.49
CA ARG A 112 -4.10 -1.91 -14.38
C ARG A 112 -5.00 -2.91 -13.62
N ARG A 113 -5.93 -3.56 -14.33
CA ARG A 113 -6.70 -4.69 -13.79
C ARG A 113 -5.74 -5.85 -13.52
N GLY A 114 -5.68 -6.34 -12.27
CA GLY A 114 -4.82 -7.44 -11.82
C GLY A 114 -3.69 -7.07 -10.86
N ASP A 115 -3.45 -5.77 -10.64
CA ASP A 115 -2.52 -5.31 -9.59
C ASP A 115 -3.21 -5.31 -8.22
N GLU A 116 -2.49 -5.66 -7.17
CA GLU A 116 -3.03 -5.80 -5.79
C GLU A 116 -3.35 -4.46 -5.12
N LEU A 117 -2.96 -3.34 -5.74
CA LEU A 117 -3.05 -2.00 -5.16
C LEU A 117 -4.36 -1.27 -5.51
N LYS A 118 -5.42 -2.02 -5.85
CA LYS A 118 -6.73 -1.44 -6.23
C LYS A 118 -7.40 -0.68 -5.09
N ASP A 119 -7.26 -1.16 -3.86
CA ASP A 119 -7.82 -0.48 -2.70
C ASP A 119 -7.08 0.83 -2.42
N LEU A 120 -5.75 0.86 -2.65
CA LEU A 120 -4.94 2.07 -2.57
C LEU A 120 -5.32 3.09 -3.66
N GLU A 121 -5.67 2.62 -4.86
CA GLU A 121 -6.18 3.47 -5.95
C GLU A 121 -7.48 4.17 -5.53
N ALA A 122 -8.43 3.40 -4.98
CA ALA A 122 -9.70 3.93 -4.52
C ALA A 122 -9.52 4.93 -3.37
N ALA A 123 -8.70 4.58 -2.36
CA ALA A 123 -8.41 5.45 -1.23
C ALA A 123 -7.77 6.77 -1.67
N MET A 124 -6.78 6.73 -2.57
CA MET A 124 -6.11 7.95 -3.02
C MET A 124 -7.01 8.84 -3.88
N ASN A 125 -7.81 8.26 -4.77
CA ASN A 125 -8.79 9.03 -5.53
C ASN A 125 -9.86 9.66 -4.62
N GLY A 126 -10.29 8.96 -3.56
CA GLY A 126 -11.18 9.50 -2.55
C GLY A 126 -10.56 10.70 -1.81
N MET A 127 -9.29 10.60 -1.41
CA MET A 127 -8.55 11.73 -0.82
C MET A 127 -8.47 12.93 -1.76
N ILE A 128 -8.10 12.73 -3.03
CA ILE A 128 -8.00 13.80 -4.03
C ILE A 128 -9.36 14.49 -4.22
N LYS A 129 -10.45 13.70 -4.29
CA LYS A 129 -11.81 14.23 -4.39
C LYS A 129 -12.15 15.10 -3.18
N ASN A 130 -11.93 14.60 -1.96
CA ASN A 130 -12.23 15.35 -0.74
C ASN A 130 -11.41 16.65 -0.62
N LEU A 131 -10.14 16.63 -1.05
CA LEU A 131 -9.32 17.84 -1.11
C LEU A 131 -9.89 18.86 -2.10
N ARG A 132 -10.28 18.38 -3.30
CA ARG A 132 -10.89 19.23 -4.33
C ARG A 132 -12.18 19.89 -3.83
N ASP A 133 -13.05 19.11 -3.21
CA ASP A 133 -14.32 19.58 -2.68
C ASP A 133 -14.13 20.65 -1.58
N LYS A 134 -13.12 20.47 -0.71
CA LYS A 134 -12.76 21.46 0.31
C LYS A 134 -12.20 22.76 -0.28
N VAL A 135 -11.35 22.68 -1.31
CA VAL A 135 -10.80 23.87 -1.99
C VAL A 135 -11.93 24.66 -2.67
N ILE A 136 -12.83 23.99 -3.38
CA ILE A 136 -13.99 24.62 -4.02
C ILE A 136 -14.93 25.26 -2.98
N ALA A 137 -15.16 24.59 -1.85
CA ALA A 137 -15.99 25.14 -0.77
C ALA A 137 -15.35 26.40 -0.15
N GLY A 138 -14.03 26.40 0.07
CA GLY A 138 -13.29 27.56 0.55
C GLY A 138 -13.33 28.73 -0.43
N GLU A 139 -13.14 28.47 -1.72
CA GLU A 139 -13.23 29.50 -2.76
C GLU A 139 -14.62 30.15 -2.80
N LYS A 140 -15.69 29.35 -2.70
CA LYS A 140 -17.07 29.87 -2.61
C LYS A 140 -17.29 30.80 -1.43
N LEU A 141 -16.72 30.49 -0.26
CA LEU A 141 -16.80 31.35 0.92
C LEU A 141 -16.07 32.68 0.74
N LEU A 142 -14.96 32.69 -0.01
CA LEU A 142 -14.19 33.90 -0.31
C LEU A 142 -14.83 34.76 -1.40
N THR A 143 -15.57 34.14 -2.33
CA THR A 143 -16.31 34.83 -3.39
C THR A 143 -17.74 35.20 -3.03
N ALA A 144 -18.23 34.77 -1.86
CA ALA A 144 -19.54 35.17 -1.36
C ALA A 144 -19.56 36.70 -1.24
N PRO A 145 -20.60 37.40 -1.75
CA PRO A 145 -20.65 38.86 -1.72
C PRO A 145 -20.40 39.34 -0.29
N TYR A 146 -19.46 40.27 -0.11
CA TYR A 146 -19.40 41.08 1.09
C TYR A 146 -20.79 41.70 1.25
N VAL A 147 -21.59 41.16 2.17
CA VAL A 147 -22.79 41.85 2.64
C VAL A 147 -22.23 43.07 3.35
N GLU A 148 -22.23 44.19 2.64
CA GLU A 148 -22.02 45.50 3.24
C GLU A 148 -23.02 45.58 4.38
N THR A 149 -22.52 45.41 5.61
CA THR A 149 -23.34 45.68 6.79
C THR A 149 -23.68 47.14 6.67
N GLU A 150 -24.89 47.42 6.20
CA GLU A 150 -25.46 48.75 6.15
C GLU A 150 -25.29 49.33 7.56
N VAL A 151 -24.30 50.21 7.68
CA VAL A 151 -24.01 50.88 8.94
C VAL A 151 -25.28 51.67 9.23
N LEU A 152 -26.02 51.24 10.25
CA LEU A 152 -27.18 51.97 10.76
C LEU A 152 -26.79 53.45 10.83
N PRO A 153 -27.52 54.35 10.13
CA PRO A 153 -27.18 55.75 10.11
C PRO A 153 -27.14 56.27 11.56
N PRO A 154 -26.12 57.05 11.94
CA PRO A 154 -26.03 57.58 13.30
C PRO A 154 -27.24 58.51 13.51
N GLY A 155 -28.20 58.04 14.31
CA GLY A 155 -29.44 58.76 14.60
C GLY A 155 -30.76 58.02 14.35
N SER A 156 -30.76 56.69 14.11
CA SER A 156 -32.03 55.95 14.13
C SER A 156 -32.55 55.88 15.57
N ASP A 157 -33.50 56.77 15.88
CA ASP A 157 -34.24 56.78 17.14
C ASP A 157 -34.77 55.37 17.44
N ILE A 158 -34.36 54.83 18.58
CA ILE A 158 -35.05 53.73 19.26
C ILE A 158 -36.40 54.29 19.72
N GLY A 159 -37.35 54.29 18.77
CA GLY A 159 -38.74 54.66 18.99
C GLY A 159 -39.28 53.93 20.21
N GLN A 160 -39.92 54.71 21.08
CA GLN A 160 -40.40 54.34 22.40
C GLN A 160 -41.13 53.00 22.40
N ILE A 161 -40.71 52.11 23.30
CA ILE A 161 -41.50 50.96 23.73
C ILE A 161 -42.71 51.55 24.46
N THR A 162 -43.86 51.64 23.77
CA THR A 162 -45.14 51.92 24.42
C THR A 162 -45.87 50.60 24.65
N ASP A 163 -46.24 50.39 25.91
CA ASP A 163 -46.97 49.26 26.42
C ASP A 163 -48.32 49.06 25.70
N GLY A 164 -48.54 47.85 25.16
CA GLY A 164 -49.82 47.41 24.62
C GLY A 164 -50.13 45.98 25.06
N LYS A 165 -50.95 45.85 26.11
CA LYS A 165 -51.46 44.60 26.73
C LYS A 165 -52.04 43.58 25.72
N PRO A 166 -52.17 42.29 26.12
CA PRO A 166 -52.46 41.19 25.22
C PRO A 166 -53.95 41.10 24.88
N SER A 167 -54.27 40.72 23.64
CA SER A 167 -55.62 40.31 23.26
C SER A 167 -55.65 38.83 22.88
N LYS A 168 -56.29 38.04 23.76
CA LYS A 168 -56.86 36.73 23.46
C LYS A 168 -57.92 36.87 22.36
N LYS A 169 -57.96 35.91 21.43
CA LYS A 169 -59.14 35.11 20.96
C LYS A 169 -58.82 34.50 19.59
N GLU A 170 -58.70 33.17 19.46
CA GLU A 170 -59.80 32.19 19.32
C GLU A 170 -60.20 31.99 17.85
N LYS A 171 -59.64 30.96 17.20
CA LYS A 171 -60.36 29.77 16.68
C LYS A 171 -59.36 28.81 16.02
#